data_AF-A0A819ISW5-F1
#
_entry.id   AF-A0A819ISW5-F1
#
_cell.length_a   1.000
_cell.length_b   1.000
_cell.length_c   1.000
_cell.angle_alpha   90.00
_cell.angle_beta   90.00
_cell.angle_gamma   90.00
#
_symmetry.space_group_name_H-M   'P 1'
#
loop_
_entity.id
_entity.type
_entity.pdbx_description
1 polymer ?
#
loop_
_entity_poly.entity_id
_entity_poly.type
_entity_poly.pdbx_seq_one_letter_code
_entity_poly.pdbx_strand_id
1 'polypeptide(L)'
;PVNLSTLTQTYIDNDRRFIQRSVEKQTPFFLYLPLSHMHVPHDYVRQFKDTSALPSIYGDTLRELDYHVNQTYQLLKDLGALNQALLIFTSDNEP
;
A
#
# COMPACT_ATOMS: atom_id res chain seq x y z
N PRO A 1 -15.37 -6.20 -13.90
CA PRO A 1 -13.89 -6.24 -13.79
C PRO A 1 -13.40 -5.16 -12.83
N VAL A 2 -12.33 -5.40 -12.07
CA VAL A 2 -11.71 -4.38 -11.22
C VAL A 2 -10.97 -3.37 -12.09
N ASN A 3 -10.92 -2.09 -11.69
CA ASN A 3 -10.13 -1.06 -12.34
C ASN A 3 -8.80 -0.89 -11.61
N LEU A 4 -7.70 -1.38 -12.22
CA LEU A 4 -6.36 -1.34 -11.62
C LEU A 4 -5.89 0.09 -11.37
N SER A 5 -6.19 1.02 -12.28
CA SER A 5 -5.87 2.44 -12.13
C SER A 5 -6.56 3.16 -10.96
N THR A 6 -7.45 2.50 -10.20
CA THR A 6 -8.06 3.08 -8.98
C THR A 6 -7.91 2.17 -7.76
N LEU A 7 -7.29 1.01 -7.94
CA LEU A 7 -7.28 -0.05 -6.94
C LEU A 7 -6.42 0.32 -5.74
N THR A 8 -5.23 0.90 -5.96
CA THR A 8 -4.33 1.37 -4.91
C THR A 8 -5.01 2.37 -3.98
N GLN A 9 -5.71 3.36 -4.53
CA GLN A 9 -6.42 4.36 -3.73
C GLN A 9 -7.53 3.70 -2.90
N THR A 10 -8.24 2.75 -3.50
CA THR A 10 -9.26 1.96 -2.79
C THR A 10 -8.64 1.23 -1.60
N TYR A 11 -7.48 0.57 -1.77
CA TYR A 11 -6.80 -0.09 -0.65
C TYR A 11 -6.39 0.90 0.44
N ILE A 12 -5.72 2.00 0.07
CA ILE A 12 -5.30 3.06 1.02
C ILE A 12 -6.48 3.55 1.85
N ASP A 13 -7.63 3.81 1.22
CA ASP A 13 -8.82 4.32 1.92
C ASP A 13 -9.41 3.28 2.90
N ASN A 14 -9.35 1.99 2.55
CA ASN A 14 -9.79 0.91 3.43
C ASN A 14 -8.84 0.73 4.62
N ASP A 15 -7.54 0.73 4.37
CA ASP A 15 -6.49 0.59 5.38
C ASP A 15 -6.56 1.73 6.38
N ARG A 16 -6.68 2.96 5.89
CA ARG A 16 -6.80 4.15 6.72
C ARG A 16 -8.00 4.06 7.65
N ARG A 17 -9.17 3.74 7.09
CA ARG A 17 -10.41 3.60 7.87
C ARG A 17 -10.29 2.50 8.93
N PHE A 18 -9.65 1.38 8.62
CA PHE A 18 -9.46 0.27 9.55
C PHE A 18 -8.52 0.62 10.70
N ILE A 19 -7.35 1.19 10.39
CA ILE A 19 -6.34 1.56 11.39
C ILE A 19 -6.88 2.67 12.30
N GLN A 20 -7.46 3.74 11.73
CA GLN A 20 -8.03 4.85 12.50
C GLN A 20 -9.07 4.35 13.51
N ARG A 21 -10.02 3.53 13.04
CA ARG A 21 -11.05 2.94 13.90
C ARG A 21 -10.47 2.07 15.02
N SER A 22 -9.39 1.32 14.72
CA SER A 22 -8.74 0.44 15.70
C SER A 22 -8.00 1.25 16.77
N VAL A 23 -7.30 2.31 16.36
CA VAL A 23 -6.60 3.24 17.26
C VAL A 23 -7.59 4.00 18.14
N GLU A 24 -8.68 4.54 17.56
CA GLU A 24 -9.75 5.23 18.31
C GLU A 24 -10.37 4.34 19.39
N LYS A 25 -10.56 3.05 19.08
CA LYS A 25 -11.09 2.06 20.03
C LYS A 25 -10.06 1.51 21.01
N GLN A 26 -8.78 1.86 20.84
CA GLN A 26 -7.66 1.33 21.60
C GLN A 26 -7.59 -0.22 21.58
N THR A 27 -7.94 -0.82 20.44
CA THR A 27 -7.90 -2.28 20.27
C THR A 27 -6.71 -2.69 19.40
N PRO A 28 -5.93 -3.73 19.79
CA PRO A 28 -4.95 -4.32 18.91
C PRO A 28 -5.59 -4.75 17.59
N PHE A 29 -4.87 -4.59 16.49
CA PHE A 29 -5.37 -4.93 15.17
C PHE A 29 -4.36 -5.78 14.40
N PHE A 30 -4.89 -6.55 13.46
CA PHE A 30 -4.11 -7.27 12.46
C PHE A 30 -4.61 -6.83 11.08
N LEU A 31 -3.72 -6.19 10.31
CA LEU A 31 -4.00 -5.74 8.96
C LEU A 31 -3.16 -6.58 7.98
N TYR A 32 -3.84 -7.29 7.09
CA TYR A 32 -3.21 -8.04 6.02
C TYR A 32 -3.45 -7.32 4.69
N LEU A 33 -2.37 -6.95 4.00
CA LEU A 33 -2.38 -6.15 2.77
C LEU A 33 -1.84 -6.96 1.57
N PRO A 34 -2.64 -7.88 0.99
CA PRO A 34 -2.26 -8.60 -0.22
C PRO A 34 -2.47 -7.70 -1.44
N LEU A 35 -1.52 -6.80 -1.67
CA LEU A 35 -1.57 -5.89 -2.82
C LEU A 35 -1.52 -6.69 -4.13
N SER A 36 -2.29 -6.26 -5.13
CA SER A 36 -2.29 -6.93 -6.44
C SER A 36 -1.00 -6.68 -7.22
N HIS A 37 -0.27 -5.61 -6.88
CA HIS A 37 1.11 -5.38 -7.28
C HIS A 37 1.97 -6.58 -6.83
N MET A 38 2.83 -7.19 -7.63
CA MET A 38 3.28 -6.84 -8.99
C MET A 38 2.72 -7.81 -10.06
N HIS A 39 1.57 -8.45 -9.81
CA HIS A 39 1.04 -9.45 -10.72
C HIS A 39 0.55 -8.81 -12.04
N VAL A 40 0.79 -9.49 -13.16
CA VAL A 40 0.33 -9.04 -14.49
C VAL A 40 -1.20 -9.03 -14.60
N PRO A 41 -1.80 -8.17 -15.44
CA PRO A 41 -1.16 -7.10 -16.18
C PRO A 41 -0.71 -5.95 -15.27
N HIS A 42 0.47 -5.39 -15.54
CA HIS A 42 0.92 -4.19 -14.84
C HIS A 42 0.09 -2.98 -15.29
N ASP A 43 -0.33 -2.17 -14.32
CA ASP A 43 -0.98 -0.90 -14.52
C ASP A 43 -0.60 0.02 -13.34
N TYR A 44 -0.82 1.32 -13.49
CA TYR A 44 -0.57 2.30 -12.44
C TYR A 44 -1.47 3.53 -12.59
N VAL A 45 -1.70 4.25 -11.49
CA VAL A 45 -2.30 5.59 -11.61
C VAL A 45 -1.35 6.54 -12.35
N ARG A 46 -1.91 7.44 -13.16
CA ARG A 46 -1.17 8.37 -14.04
C ARG A 46 -0.03 9.11 -13.35
N GLN A 47 -0.14 9.43 -12.06
CA GLN A 47 0.89 10.14 -11.30
C GLN A 47 2.21 9.37 -11.14
N PHE A 48 2.22 8.04 -11.34
CA PHE A 48 3.44 7.23 -11.26
C PHE A 48 4.14 7.00 -12.59
N LYS A 49 3.57 7.50 -13.70
CA LYS A 49 4.19 7.37 -15.01
C LYS A 49 5.57 8.03 -15.05
N ASP A 50 6.58 7.28 -15.50
CA ASP A 50 7.96 7.73 -15.65
C ASP A 50 8.56 8.27 -14.34
N THR A 51 8.10 7.77 -13.19
CA THR A 51 8.60 8.18 -11.87
C THR A 51 9.67 7.23 -11.32
N SER A 52 9.79 6.04 -11.91
CA SER A 52 10.79 5.06 -11.51
C SER A 52 12.16 5.34 -12.08
N ALA A 53 13.20 5.05 -11.28
CA ALA A 53 14.59 5.01 -11.77
C ALA A 53 14.82 3.85 -12.76
N LEU A 54 13.97 2.81 -12.69
CA LEU A 54 13.90 1.75 -13.69
C LEU A 54 12.82 2.13 -14.73
N PRO A 55 13.18 2.63 -15.91
CA PRO A 55 12.22 3.18 -16.89
C PRO A 55 11.40 2.07 -17.55
N SER A 56 10.39 1.56 -16.84
CA SER A 56 9.54 0.45 -17.26
C SER A 56 8.19 0.52 -16.55
N ILE A 57 7.16 -0.10 -17.15
CA ILE A 57 5.84 -0.23 -16.51
C ILE A 57 5.93 -0.93 -15.15
N TYR A 58 6.80 -1.95 -15.04
CA TYR A 58 7.08 -2.62 -13.78
C TYR A 58 7.68 -1.66 -12.75
N GLY A 59 8.66 -0.84 -13.14
CA GLY A 59 9.29 0.13 -12.25
C GLY A 59 8.29 1.14 -11.69
N ASP A 60 7.36 1.62 -12.52
CA ASP A 60 6.33 2.58 -12.11
C ASP A 60 5.24 1.93 -11.24
N THR A 61 4.80 0.72 -11.57
CA THR A 61 3.90 -0.08 -10.71
C THR A 61 4.56 -0.40 -9.36
N LEU A 62 5.88 -0.65 -9.32
CA LEU A 62 6.62 -0.85 -8.08
C LEU A 62 6.71 0.43 -7.23
N ARG A 63 6.86 1.60 -7.87
CA ARG A 63 6.80 2.91 -7.18
C ARG A 63 5.44 3.15 -6.55
N GLU A 64 4.36 2.72 -7.20
CA GLU A 64 3.01 2.82 -6.64
C GLU A 64 2.83 1.92 -5.40
N LEU A 65 3.34 0.69 -5.42
CA LEU A 65 3.36 -0.19 -4.25
C LEU A 65 4.13 0.47 -3.09
N ASP A 66 5.34 0.97 -3.36
CA ASP A 66 6.19 1.67 -2.39
C ASP A 66 5.44 2.87 -1.77
N TYR A 67 4.73 3.64 -2.60
CA TYR A 67 3.89 4.73 -2.15
C TYR A 67 2.79 4.28 -1.20
N HIS A 68 2.06 3.20 -1.51
CA HIS A 68 1.01 2.67 -0.64
C HIS A 68 1.57 2.21 0.71
N VAL A 69 2.69 1.46 0.72
CA VAL A 69 3.36 1.07 1.97
C VAL A 69 3.70 2.30 2.81
N ASN A 70 4.23 3.36 2.19
CA ASN A 70 4.50 4.62 2.88
C ASN A 70 3.22 5.29 3.41
N GLN A 71 2.08 5.22 2.72
CA GLN A 71 0.80 5.75 3.25
C GLN A 71 0.39 5.08 4.56
N THR A 72 0.56 3.77 4.66
CA THR A 72 0.29 3.01 5.89
C THR A 72 1.28 3.40 7.00
N TYR A 73 2.57 3.50 6.66
CA TYR A 73 3.61 3.92 7.61
C TYR A 73 3.37 5.34 8.15
N GLN A 74 3.11 6.32 7.28
CA GLN A 74 2.85 7.71 7.70
C GLN A 74 1.58 7.79 8.55
N LEU A 75 0.52 7.06 8.21
CA LEU A 75 -0.68 7.04 9.03
C LEU A 75 -0.40 6.54 10.45
N LEU A 76 0.35 5.43 10.60
CA LEU A 76 0.73 4.92 11.92
C LEU A 76 1.58 5.92 12.70
N LYS A 77 2.47 6.64 12.01
CA LYS A 77 3.29 7.71 12.60
C LYS A 77 2.43 8.88 13.08
N ASP A 78 1.52 9.36 12.25
CA ASP A 78 0.64 10.50 12.53
C ASP A 78 -0.34 10.21 13.67
N LEU A 79 -0.79 8.96 13.79
CA LEU A 79 -1.63 8.49 14.89
C LEU A 79 -0.83 8.15 16.17
N GLY A 80 0.50 8.27 16.17
CA GLY A 80 1.36 7.91 17.29
C GLY A 80 1.41 6.41 17.59
N ALA A 81 0.90 5.56 16.70
CA ALA A 81 0.81 4.11 16.86
C ALA A 81 2.07 3.36 16.37
N LEU A 82 2.97 4.04 15.66
CA LEU A 82 4.12 3.40 15.01
C LEU A 82 5.00 2.58 15.97
N ASN A 83 5.26 3.09 17.18
CA ASN A 83 6.12 2.42 18.17
C ASN A 83 5.50 1.15 18.77
N GLN A 84 4.22 0.89 18.50
CA GLN A 84 3.47 -0.28 18.98
C GLN A 84 3.06 -1.21 17.83
N ALA A 85 3.42 -0.87 16.60
CA ALA A 85 3.09 -1.65 15.41
C ALA A 85 4.30 -2.47 14.96
N LEU A 86 4.08 -3.75 14.66
CA LEU A 86 5.05 -4.57 13.93
C LEU A 86 4.67 -4.57 12.45
N LEU A 87 5.56 -4.08 11.61
CA LEU A 87 5.39 -4.08 10.16
C LEU A 87 6.25 -5.19 9.56
N ILE A 88 5.63 -6.08 8.78
CA ILE A 88 6.31 -7.15 8.04
C ILE A 88 5.97 -6.95 6.57
N PHE A 89 6.99 -6.93 5.73
CA PHE A 89 6.85 -6.84 4.28
C PHE A 89 7.49 -8.07 3.63
N THR A 90 6.76 -8.72 2.73
CA THR A 90 7.21 -9.92 2.01
C THR A 90 6.51 -10.02 0.65
N SER A 91 7.04 -10.88 -0.22
CA SER A 91 6.38 -11.36 -1.44
C SER A 91 5.78 -12.75 -1.18
N ASP A 92 4.85 -13.18 -2.04
CA ASP A 92 4.32 -14.54 -2.09
C ASP A 92 5.27 -15.52 -2.79
N ASN A 93 5.99 -15.08 -3.82
CA ASN A 93 7.03 -15.84 -4.53
C ASN A 93 8.08 -14.93 -5.23
N GLU A 94 9.11 -15.55 -5.85
CA GLU A 94 10.01 -14.86 -6.81
C GLU A 94 9.25 -14.31 -8.04
N PRO A 95 9.78 -13.32 -8.76
CA PRO A 95 9.24 -12.94 -10.06
C PRO A 95 9.19 -14.09 -11.07
#